data_AF-A0ABD0RWI2-F1
#
_entry.id   AF-A0ABD0RWI2-F1
#
_cell.length_a   1.000
_cell.length_b   1.000
_cell.length_c   1.000
_cell.angle_alpha   90.00
_cell.angle_beta   90.00
_cell.angle_gamma   90.00
#
_symmetry.space_group_name_H-M   'P 1'
#
loop_
_entity.id
_entity.type
_entity.pdbx_description
1 polymer ?
#
loop_
_entity_poly.entity_id
_entity_poly.type
_entity_poly.pdbx_seq_one_letter_code
_entity_poly.pdbx_strand_id
1 'polypeptide(L)' 'STARVNITVLDVNDNSPQFLPLPEFIEIQEGVYTPSSPGEVCLISAIDSDIGENGRVTIITYSHSELFSFREVRGPG' A
#
# COMPACT_ATOMS: atom_id res chain seq x y z
N SER A 1 -32.77 -1.60 41.12
CA SER A 1 -32.94 -0.94 39.82
C SER A 1 -31.60 -0.93 39.11
N THR A 2 -31.55 -1.30 37.84
CA THR A 2 -30.33 -1.31 37.02
C THR A 2 -30.65 -0.74 35.65
N ALA A 3 -29.78 0.11 35.12
CA ALA A 3 -29.89 0.67 33.77
C ALA A 3 -28.71 0.19 32.92
N ARG A 4 -28.93 0.02 31.61
CA ARG A 4 -27.87 -0.25 30.65
C ARG A 4 -27.43 1.05 29.99
N VAL A 5 -26.12 1.21 29.88
CA VAL A 5 -25.47 2.31 29.16
C VAL A 5 -24.66 1.69 28.04
N ASN A 6 -24.85 2.18 26.82
CA ASN A 6 -24.02 1.82 25.68
C ASN A 6 -22.94 2.89 25.52
N ILE A 7 -21.69 2.46 25.50
CA ILE A 7 -20.53 3.32 25.27
C ILE A 7 -19.92 2.89 23.94
N THR A 8 -19.72 3.86 23.05
CA THR A 8 -19.02 3.66 21.77
C THR A 8 -17.74 4.47 21.81
N VAL A 9 -16.62 3.83 21.45
CA VAL A 9 -15.35 4.53 21.24
C VAL A 9 -15.26 4.87 19.76
N LEU A 10 -15.04 6.16 19.46
CA LEU A 10 -14.83 6.62 18.10
C LEU A 10 -13.35 6.52 17.75
N ASP A 11 -13.09 6.12 16.51
CA ASP A 11 -11.76 6.07 15.94
C ASP A 11 -11.22 7.48 15.68
N VAL A 12 -9.93 7.69 15.96
CA VAL A 12 -9.19 8.91 15.66
C VAL A 12 -7.97 8.48 14.86
N ASN A 13 -7.59 9.28 13.86
CA ASN A 13 -6.39 9.04 13.07
C ASN A 13 -5.12 9.27 13.91
N ASP A 14 -4.71 8.25 14.65
CA ASP A 14 -3.55 8.28 15.56
C ASP A 14 -2.46 7.26 15.18
N ASN A 15 -2.72 6.42 14.18
CA ASN A 15 -1.70 5.61 13.54
C ASN A 15 -1.17 6.32 12.29
N SER A 16 -0.13 5.76 11.69
CA SER A 16 0.44 6.30 10.46
C SER A 16 0.70 5.17 9.50
N PRO A 17 0.60 5.39 8.17
CA PRO A 17 0.77 4.33 7.21
C PRO A 17 2.18 3.73 7.29
N GLN A 18 2.26 2.40 7.27
CA GLN A 18 3.51 1.65 7.28
C GLN A 18 3.64 0.81 6.02
N PHE A 19 4.78 0.91 5.34
CA PHE A 19 5.10 0.03 4.23
C PHE A 19 5.30 -1.40 4.73
N LEU A 20 4.77 -2.37 3.99
CA LEU A 20 5.08 -3.77 4.21
C LEU A 20 6.55 -4.05 3.85
N PRO A 21 7.18 -5.05 4.49
CA PRO A 21 8.55 -5.43 4.18
C PRO A 21 8.73 -5.72 2.69
N LEU A 22 9.78 -5.13 2.12
CA LEU A 22 10.19 -5.37 0.73
C LEU A 22 11.37 -6.35 0.69
N PRO A 23 11.58 -7.05 -0.43
CA PRO A 23 12.79 -7.83 -0.64
C PRO A 23 14.04 -6.96 -0.49
N GLU A 24 15.06 -7.47 0.21
CA GLU A 24 16.37 -6.80 0.33
C GLU A 24 17.09 -6.74 -1.03
N PHE A 25 16.90 -7.78 -1.85
CA PHE A 25 17.46 -7.89 -3.19
C PHE A 25 16.37 -8.31 -4.17
N ILE A 26 16.45 -7.76 -5.38
CA ILE A 26 15.58 -8.13 -6.51
C ILE A 26 16.48 -8.49 -7.69
N GLU A 27 16.31 -9.70 -8.20
CA GLU A 27 17.02 -10.19 -9.39
C GLU A 27 16.09 -10.13 -10.60
N ILE A 28 16.56 -9.54 -11.69
CA ILE A 28 15.78 -9.35 -12.91
C ILE A 28 16.53 -9.99 -14.07
N GLN A 29 15.87 -10.90 -14.78
CA GLN A 29 16.46 -11.57 -15.93
C GLN A 29 16.55 -10.61 -17.14
N GLU A 30 17.72 -10.50 -17.74
CA GLU A 30 17.88 -9.69 -18.96
C GLU A 30 17.22 -10.31 -20.19
N GLY A 31 16.86 -9.45 -21.16
CA GLY A 31 16.44 -9.88 -22.51
C GLY A 31 14.98 -10.35 -22.66
N VAL A 32 14.21 -10.41 -21.58
CA VAL A 32 12.81 -10.92 -21.61
C VAL A 32 11.77 -9.79 -21.62
N TYR A 33 12.14 -8.58 -21.21
CA TYR A 33 11.20 -7.47 -21.00
C TYR A 33 11.34 -6.38 -22.06
N THR A 34 10.21 -5.80 -22.46
CA THR A 34 10.16 -4.67 -23.39
C THR A 34 9.21 -3.58 -22.85
N PRO A 35 9.30 -2.33 -23.35
CA PRO A 35 8.34 -1.29 -22.97
C PRO A 35 6.87 -1.66 -23.25
N SER A 36 6.61 -2.50 -24.26
CA SER A 36 5.26 -2.99 -24.60
C SER A 36 4.84 -4.25 -23.82
N SER A 37 5.79 -4.94 -23.19
CA SER A 37 5.56 -6.12 -22.35
C SER A 37 6.46 -6.03 -21.10
N PRO A 38 6.11 -5.13 -20.16
CA PRO A 38 6.87 -4.96 -18.93
C PRO A 38 6.66 -6.16 -18.01
N GLY A 39 7.70 -6.52 -17.24
CA GLY A 39 7.59 -7.46 -16.14
C GLY A 39 7.13 -6.79 -14.85
N GLU A 40 6.62 -7.58 -13.91
CA GLU A 40 6.42 -7.15 -12.52
C GLU A 40 7.72 -7.36 -11.74
N VAL A 41 8.22 -6.30 -11.11
CA VAL A 41 9.48 -6.31 -10.35
C VAL A 41 9.21 -6.58 -8.88
N CYS A 42 8.30 -5.81 -8.29
CA CYS A 42 7.78 -6.01 -6.94
C CYS A 42 6.45 -5.29 -6.77
N LEU A 43 5.71 -5.65 -5.72
CA LEU A 43 4.55 -4.92 -5.25
C LEU A 43 4.91 -4.16 -3.97
N ILE A 44 4.71 -2.86 -3.98
CA ILE A 44 4.76 -2.03 -2.77
C ILE A 44 3.35 -1.86 -2.22
N SER A 45 3.20 -1.98 -0.91
CA SER A 45 1.93 -1.75 -0.22
C SER A 45 2.21 -1.10 1.13
N ALA A 46 1.26 -0.28 1.58
CA ALA A 46 1.29 0.33 2.88
C ALA A 46 -0.07 0.15 3.56
N ILE A 47 -0.03 -0.08 4.87
CA ILE A 47 -1.21 -0.31 5.71
C ILE A 47 -1.24 0.73 6.82
N ASP A 48 -2.43 1.21 7.13
CA ASP A 48 -2.71 1.98 8.32
C ASP A 48 -3.69 1.17 9.18
N SER A 49 -3.49 1.18 10.50
CA SER A 49 -4.25 0.36 11.44
C SER A 49 -5.54 1.03 11.92
N ASP A 50 -5.76 2.30 11.56
CA ASP A 50 -6.99 3.03 11.85
C ASP A 50 -8.19 2.50 11.06
N ILE A 51 -9.40 2.80 11.52
CA ILE A 51 -10.62 2.21 10.99
C ILE A 51 -11.22 3.08 9.87
N GLY A 52 -11.57 2.44 8.75
CA GLY A 52 -12.30 3.10 7.66
C GLY A 52 -11.46 4.17 6.96
N GLU A 53 -11.98 5.38 6.84
CA GLU A 53 -11.29 6.47 6.14
C GLU A 53 -10.01 6.93 6.84
N ASN A 54 -9.92 6.79 8.17
CA ASN A 54 -8.69 7.10 8.90
C ASN A 54 -7.56 6.14 8.50
N GLY A 55 -7.89 4.88 8.18
CA GLY A 55 -6.94 3.89 7.69
C GLY A 55 -6.68 3.94 6.18
N ARG A 56 -7.25 4.91 5.45
CA ARG A 56 -7.18 4.96 3.98
C ARG A 56 -5.85 5.51 3.50
N VAL A 57 -5.04 4.63 2.93
CA VAL A 57 -3.70 5.00 2.44
C VAL A 57 -3.73 5.44 0.97
N THR A 58 -3.01 6.51 0.66
CA THR A 58 -2.68 6.92 -0.72
C THR A 58 -1.17 6.94 -0.90
N ILE A 59 -0.67 6.24 -1.93
CA ILE A 59 0.75 6.19 -2.26
C ILE A 59 1.00 7.08 -3.48
N ILE A 60 1.94 8.01 -3.38
CA ILE A 60 2.41 8.82 -4.50
C ILE A 60 3.80 8.31 -4.88
N THR A 61 3.98 8.03 -6.17
CA THR A 61 5.23 7.48 -6.70
C THR A 61 5.81 8.38 -7.78
N TYR A 62 7.14 8.39 -7.86
CA TYR A 62 7.89 9.08 -8.91
C TYR A 62 8.91 8.09 -9.46
N SER A 63 9.04 8.02 -10.79
CA SER A 63 10.14 7.30 -11.42
C SER A 63 11.12 8.29 -12.04
N HIS A 64 12.40 8.07 -11.77
CA HIS A 64 13.51 8.76 -12.43
C HIS A 64 14.20 7.87 -13.48
N SER A 65 13.65 6.69 -13.76
CA SER A 65 14.21 5.70 -14.68
C SER A 65 13.33 5.56 -15.92
N GLU A 66 13.96 5.37 -17.08
CA GLU A 66 13.28 4.96 -18.31
C GLU A 66 12.99 3.45 -18.34
N LEU A 67 13.61 2.68 -17.46
CA LEU A 67 13.51 1.21 -17.41
C LEU A 67 12.49 0.72 -16.37
N PHE A 68 12.27 1.50 -15.30
CA PHE A 68 11.38 1.14 -14.21
C PHE A 68 10.29 2.19 -14.06
N SER A 69 9.08 1.75 -13.79
CA SER A 69 7.96 2.64 -13.48
C SER A 69 7.08 2.03 -12.42
N PHE A 70 6.41 2.89 -11.66
CA PHE A 70 5.36 2.48 -10.75
C PHE A 70 4.02 2.52 -11.48
N ARG A 71 3.20 1.51 -11.22
CA ARG A 71 1.81 1.47 -11.66
C ARG A 71 0.93 1.34 -10.43
N GLU A 72 -0.06 2.22 -10.31
CA GLU A 72 -1.08 2.09 -9.27
C GLU A 72 -1.88 0.81 -9.52
N VAL A 73 -1.93 -0.07 -8.51
CA VAL A 73 -2.79 -1.25 -8.50
C VAL A 73 -3.78 -1.05 -7.36
N ARG A 74 -5.06 -0.90 -7.69
CA ARG A 74 -6.11 -0.89 -6.68
C ARG A 74 -6.37 -2.33 -6.27
N GLY A 75 -6.34 -2.62 -4.96
CA GLY A 75 -6.79 -3.89 -4.44
C GLY A 75 -8.27 -4.14 -4.78
N PRO A 76 -8.75 -5.40 -4.77
CA PRO A 76 -10.18 -5.66 -4.78
C PRO A 76 -10.79 -4.97 -3.54
N GLY A 77 -11.77 -4.10 -3.78
CA GLY A 77 -12.49 -3.38 -2.73
C GLY A 77 -13.37 -4.29 -1.88
#